data_AF-A0A2R7NYE7-F1
#
_entry.id   AF-A0A2R7NYE7-F1
#
_cell.length_a   1.000
_cell.length_b   1.000
_cell.length_c   1.000
_cell.angle_alpha   90.00
_cell.angle_beta   90.00
_cell.angle_gamma   90.00
#
_symmetry.space_group_name_H-M   'P 1'
#
loop_
_entity.id
_entity.type
_entity.pdbx_description
1 polymer ?
#
loop_
_entity_poly.entity_id
_entity_poly.type
_entity_poly.pdbx_seq_one_letter_code
_entity_poly.pdbx_strand_id
1 'polypeptide(L)'
;MTQLVKSQPTVPYANDALMAKTLTGVDGYYAVAAQQVAAGKLTDAHATLESVRDLLSELRRQNQVIVYSDHMNAYHAQMEHLLDEGPKWLQADGGLPKLAAQAGVLNYLAGLLASEATAAAQSSPEFKELLGAVTRSVEALNAAVAAGDRALIEKAIGQVKAPYSKLFIKFG
;
A
#
# COMPACT_ATOMS: atom_id res chain seq x y z
N MET A 1 -6.24 0.42 -31.50
CA MET A 1 -6.15 -1.06 -31.49
C MET A 1 -5.96 -1.50 -30.06
N THR A 2 -7.03 -1.92 -29.39
CA THR A 2 -6.94 -2.47 -28.03
C THR A 2 -6.55 -3.93 -28.18
N GLN A 3 -5.28 -4.24 -27.99
CA GLN A 3 -4.84 -5.62 -27.93
C GLN A 3 -5.41 -6.20 -26.63
N LEU A 4 -6.51 -6.94 -26.74
CA LEU A 4 -7.02 -7.75 -25.64
C LEU A 4 -5.87 -8.68 -25.22
N VAL A 5 -5.45 -8.56 -23.97
CA VAL A 5 -4.70 -9.62 -23.30
C VAL A 5 -5.58 -10.87 -23.42
N LYS A 6 -5.08 -11.93 -24.04
CA LYS A 6 -5.85 -13.18 -24.13
C LYS A 6 -6.19 -13.62 -22.72
N SER A 7 -7.49 -13.75 -22.42
CA SER A 7 -7.99 -14.16 -21.09
C SER A 7 -7.57 -15.59 -20.71
N GLN A 8 -7.00 -16.36 -21.64
CA GLN A 8 -6.43 -17.69 -21.39
C GLN A 8 -4.90 -17.64 -21.35
N PRO A 9 -4.28 -18.06 -20.23
CA PRO A 9 -2.83 -18.17 -20.16
C PRO A 9 -2.28 -19.22 -21.13
N THR A 10 -1.06 -19.00 -21.63
CA THR A 10 -0.35 -19.96 -22.48
C THR A 10 0.63 -20.80 -21.67
N VAL A 11 1.16 -21.88 -22.25
CA VAL A 11 2.25 -22.68 -21.66
C VAL A 11 3.39 -21.76 -21.18
N PRO A 12 3.95 -21.95 -19.97
CA PRO A 12 3.70 -23.05 -19.03
C PRO A 12 2.46 -22.90 -18.12
N TYR A 13 1.78 -21.75 -18.15
CA TYR A 13 0.69 -21.40 -17.23
C TYR A 13 -0.72 -21.78 -17.71
N ALA A 14 -0.84 -22.50 -18.82
CA ALA A 14 -2.14 -22.81 -19.44
C ALA A 14 -3.13 -23.53 -18.51
N ASN A 15 -2.62 -24.27 -17.52
CA ASN A 15 -3.41 -24.98 -16.50
C ASN A 15 -3.31 -24.33 -15.10
N ASP A 16 -2.75 -23.13 -14.99
CA ASP A 16 -2.66 -22.40 -13.74
C ASP A 16 -4.01 -21.73 -13.42
N ALA A 17 -4.73 -22.31 -12.46
CA ALA A 17 -6.03 -21.82 -12.03
C ALA A 17 -5.95 -20.41 -11.40
N LEU A 18 -4.84 -20.06 -10.74
CA LEU A 18 -4.67 -18.71 -10.22
C LEU A 18 -4.49 -17.72 -11.36
N MET A 19 -3.68 -18.05 -12.37
CA MET A 19 -3.49 -17.18 -13.53
C MET A 19 -4.82 -16.88 -14.24
N ALA A 20 -5.64 -17.91 -14.50
CA ALA A 20 -6.96 -17.73 -15.10
C ALA A 20 -7.90 -16.87 -14.22
N LYS A 21 -7.91 -17.11 -12.90
CA LYS A 21 -8.69 -16.32 -11.94
C LYS A 21 -8.26 -14.85 -11.93
N THR A 22 -6.95 -14.60 -11.92
CA THR A 22 -6.37 -13.25 -11.91
C THR A 22 -6.76 -12.49 -13.17
N LEU A 23 -6.56 -13.07 -14.36
CA LEU A 23 -6.94 -12.38 -15.62
C LEU A 23 -8.43 -12.04 -15.67
N THR A 24 -9.30 -12.99 -15.28
CA THR A 24 -10.76 -12.77 -15.23
C THR A 24 -11.13 -11.69 -14.22
N GLY A 25 -10.51 -11.70 -13.05
CA GLY A 25 -10.77 -10.70 -12.01
C GLY A 25 -10.31 -9.30 -12.40
N VAL A 26 -9.13 -9.17 -13.02
CA VAL A 26 -8.62 -7.90 -13.54
C VAL A 26 -9.60 -7.29 -14.55
N ASP A 27 -10.06 -8.08 -15.53
CA ASP A 27 -11.05 -7.62 -16.52
C ASP A 27 -12.35 -7.15 -15.85
N GLY A 28 -12.86 -7.94 -14.89
CA GLY A 28 -14.07 -7.61 -14.14
C GLY A 28 -13.96 -6.31 -13.34
N TYR A 29 -12.88 -6.14 -12.58
CA TYR A 29 -12.67 -4.93 -11.78
C TYR A 29 -12.42 -3.69 -12.65
N TYR A 30 -11.71 -3.81 -13.77
CA TYR A 30 -11.57 -2.70 -14.72
C TYR A 30 -12.90 -2.28 -15.34
N ALA A 31 -13.78 -3.23 -15.67
CA ALA A 31 -15.11 -2.89 -16.17
C ALA A 31 -15.93 -2.09 -15.13
N VAL A 32 -15.89 -2.49 -13.85
CA VAL A 32 -16.59 -1.78 -12.76
C VAL A 32 -15.96 -0.41 -12.50
N ALA A 33 -14.64 -0.34 -12.40
CA ALA A 33 -13.91 0.91 -12.20
C ALA A 33 -14.18 1.92 -13.32
N ALA A 34 -14.22 1.48 -14.57
CA ALA A 34 -14.55 2.33 -15.71
C ALA A 34 -15.96 2.94 -15.59
N GLN A 35 -16.94 2.16 -15.12
CA GLN A 35 -18.30 2.67 -14.86
C GLN A 35 -18.33 3.69 -13.72
N GLN A 36 -17.59 3.43 -12.63
CA GLN A 36 -17.48 4.36 -11.50
C GLN A 36 -16.82 5.67 -11.92
N VAL A 37 -15.74 5.61 -12.71
CA VAL A 37 -15.09 6.81 -13.27
C VAL A 37 -16.05 7.60 -14.16
N ALA A 38 -16.77 6.93 -15.07
CA ALA A 38 -17.76 7.59 -15.92
C ALA A 38 -18.89 8.26 -15.12
N ALA A 39 -19.21 7.71 -13.93
CA ALA A 39 -20.19 8.27 -13.00
C ALA A 39 -19.61 9.31 -12.02
N GLY A 40 -18.32 9.68 -12.13
CA GLY A 40 -17.65 10.62 -11.22
C GLY A 40 -17.36 10.07 -9.82
N LYS A 41 -17.53 8.76 -9.60
CA LYS A 41 -17.30 8.08 -8.30
C LYS A 41 -15.84 7.68 -8.13
N LEU A 42 -14.95 8.68 -8.06
CA LEU A 42 -13.50 8.46 -8.09
C LEU A 42 -12.98 7.68 -6.87
N THR A 43 -13.55 7.89 -5.68
CA THR A 43 -13.18 7.12 -4.48
C THR A 43 -13.55 5.64 -4.62
N ASP A 44 -14.75 5.35 -5.12
CA ASP A 44 -15.19 3.96 -5.37
C ASP A 44 -14.35 3.30 -6.46
N ALA A 45 -14.00 4.05 -7.51
CA ALA A 45 -13.10 3.59 -8.57
C ALA A 45 -11.72 3.24 -8.03
N HIS A 46 -11.16 4.10 -7.16
CA HIS A 46 -9.88 3.84 -6.51
C HIS A 46 -9.93 2.53 -5.70
N ALA A 47 -10.91 2.39 -4.80
CA ALA A 47 -11.08 1.18 -3.99
C ALA A 47 -11.27 -0.09 -4.85
N THR A 48 -11.99 0.02 -5.97
CA THR A 48 -12.16 -1.10 -6.91
C THR A 48 -10.85 -1.49 -7.59
N LEU A 49 -10.04 -0.50 -7.99
CA LEU A 49 -8.73 -0.75 -8.60
C LEU A 49 -7.71 -1.34 -7.61
N GLU A 50 -7.89 -1.13 -6.31
CA GLU A 50 -7.07 -1.83 -5.31
C GLU A 50 -7.24 -3.36 -5.39
N SER A 51 -8.42 -3.85 -5.77
CA SER A 51 -8.63 -5.30 -5.96
C SER A 51 -7.82 -5.88 -7.12
N VAL A 52 -7.55 -5.09 -8.17
CA VAL A 52 -6.66 -5.48 -9.28
C VAL A 52 -5.23 -5.64 -8.76
N ARG A 53 -4.78 -4.70 -7.93
CA ARG A 53 -3.45 -4.71 -7.31
C ARG A 53 -3.25 -5.95 -6.44
N ASP A 54 -4.27 -6.32 -5.67
CA ASP A 54 -4.25 -7.51 -4.82
C ASP A 54 -4.17 -8.81 -5.62
N LEU A 55 -4.94 -8.93 -6.71
CA LEU A 55 -4.87 -10.09 -7.62
C LEU A 55 -3.46 -10.24 -8.24
N LEU A 56 -2.89 -9.13 -8.71
CA LEU A 56 -1.55 -9.15 -9.31
C LEU A 56 -0.44 -9.40 -8.27
N SER A 57 -0.62 -8.95 -7.02
CA SER A 57 0.32 -9.26 -5.92
C SER A 57 0.24 -10.73 -5.53
N GLU A 58 -0.96 -11.32 -5.43
CA GLU A 58 -1.16 -12.75 -5.19
C GLU A 58 -0.48 -13.61 -6.26
N LEU A 59 -0.70 -13.28 -7.54
CA LEU A 59 -0.09 -13.99 -8.66
C LEU A 59 1.44 -13.96 -8.59
N ARG A 60 2.02 -12.80 -8.31
CA ARG A 60 3.47 -12.64 -8.17
C ARG A 60 4.00 -13.42 -6.96
N ARG A 61 3.32 -13.34 -5.82
CA ARG A 61 3.71 -14.07 -4.60
C ARG A 61 3.73 -15.59 -4.81
N GLN A 62 2.72 -16.17 -5.47
CA GLN A 62 2.71 -17.61 -5.75
C GLN A 62 3.84 -18.06 -6.68
N ASN A 63 4.29 -17.15 -7.54
CA ASN A 63 5.43 -17.38 -8.42
C ASN A 63 6.78 -16.94 -7.80
N GLN A 64 6.80 -16.64 -6.50
CA GLN A 64 7.97 -16.15 -5.75
C GLN A 64 8.64 -14.91 -6.37
N VAL A 65 7.84 -14.10 -7.07
CA VAL A 65 8.26 -12.81 -7.60
C VAL A 65 7.87 -11.74 -6.59
N ILE A 66 8.85 -11.10 -5.99
CA ILE A 66 8.66 -9.92 -5.13
C ILE A 66 9.20 -8.73 -5.90
N VAL A 67 8.42 -7.66 -6.02
CA VAL A 67 8.87 -6.41 -6.65
C VAL A 67 8.67 -5.24 -5.70
N TYR A 68 9.28 -4.10 -6.02
CA TYR A 68 9.21 -2.91 -5.18
C TYR A 68 7.77 -2.48 -4.82
N SER A 69 6.84 -2.57 -5.77
CA SER A 69 5.44 -2.20 -5.54
C SER A 69 4.76 -3.09 -4.47
N ASP A 70 5.23 -4.32 -4.22
CA ASP A 70 4.69 -5.13 -3.10
C ASP A 70 5.01 -4.50 -1.75
N HIS A 71 6.21 -3.95 -1.58
CA HIS A 71 6.60 -3.26 -0.35
C HIS A 71 5.81 -1.94 -0.20
N MET A 72 5.60 -1.22 -1.30
CA MET A 72 4.74 -0.04 -1.33
C MET A 72 3.31 -0.40 -0.89
N ASN A 73 2.75 -1.51 -1.38
CA ASN A 73 1.40 -1.94 -1.04
C ASN A 73 1.28 -2.46 0.39
N ALA A 74 2.29 -3.16 0.90
CA ALA A 74 2.34 -3.59 2.29
C ALA A 74 2.33 -2.38 3.24
N TYR A 75 3.15 -1.36 2.94
CA TYR A 75 3.12 -0.10 3.70
C TYR A 75 1.74 0.57 3.61
N HIS A 76 1.17 0.68 2.41
CA HIS A 76 -0.15 1.29 2.20
C HIS A 76 -1.24 0.61 3.03
N ALA A 77 -1.33 -0.71 2.96
CA ALA A 77 -2.35 -1.48 3.66
C ALA A 77 -2.24 -1.29 5.18
N GLN A 78 -1.02 -1.34 5.72
CA GLN A 78 -0.80 -1.10 7.15
C GLN A 78 -1.08 0.36 7.55
N MET A 79 -0.78 1.31 6.67
CA MET A 79 -1.03 2.74 6.90
C MET A 79 -2.54 3.02 6.94
N GLU A 80 -3.31 2.53 5.98
CA GLU A 80 -4.78 2.68 6.00
C GLU A 80 -5.39 1.97 7.21
N HIS A 81 -4.91 0.77 7.57
CA HIS A 81 -5.36 0.09 8.78
C HIS A 81 -5.11 0.92 10.05
N LEU A 82 -3.95 1.57 10.16
CA LEU A 82 -3.66 2.47 11.28
C LEU A 82 -4.55 3.72 11.26
N LEU A 83 -4.81 4.31 10.10
CA LEU A 83 -5.66 5.50 9.98
C LEU A 83 -7.11 5.21 10.41
N ASP A 84 -7.62 4.04 10.06
CA ASP A 84 -8.97 3.62 10.37
C ASP A 84 -9.14 3.17 11.83
N GLU A 85 -8.20 2.35 12.32
CA GLU A 85 -8.32 1.70 13.63
C GLU A 85 -7.54 2.41 14.75
N GLY A 86 -6.48 3.14 14.40
CA GLY A 86 -5.61 3.83 15.34
C GLY A 86 -6.34 4.78 16.29
N PRO A 87 -7.25 5.65 15.80
CA PRO A 87 -8.07 6.50 16.68
C PRO A 87 -8.92 5.70 17.66
N LYS A 88 -9.45 4.54 17.25
CA LYS A 88 -10.27 3.66 18.10
C LYS A 88 -9.41 3.04 19.22
N TRP A 89 -8.22 2.54 18.87
CA TRP A 89 -7.29 2.00 19.86
C TRP A 89 -6.76 3.07 20.78
N LEU A 90 -6.57 4.31 20.30
CA LEU A 90 -6.15 5.41 21.13
C LEU A 90 -7.17 5.65 22.24
N GLN A 91 -8.47 5.63 21.92
CA GLN A 91 -9.53 5.84 22.90
C GLN A 91 -9.79 4.64 23.81
N ALA A 92 -9.51 3.43 23.36
CA ALA A 92 -9.73 2.21 24.14
C ALA A 92 -8.81 2.12 25.37
N ASP A 93 -9.35 1.58 26.47
CA ASP A 93 -8.57 1.23 27.64
C ASP A 93 -7.51 0.17 27.28
N GLY A 94 -6.25 0.46 27.58
CA GLY A 94 -5.14 -0.44 27.25
C GLY A 94 -4.86 -0.59 25.74
N GLY A 95 -5.32 0.32 24.88
CA GLY A 95 -5.06 0.25 23.44
C GLY A 95 -3.67 0.76 23.01
N LEU A 96 -2.93 1.45 23.88
CA LEU A 96 -1.59 1.97 23.58
C LEU A 96 -0.55 0.89 23.19
N PRO A 97 -0.46 -0.28 23.84
CA PRO A 97 0.40 -1.37 23.38
C PRO A 97 0.10 -1.84 21.96
N LYS A 98 -1.19 -1.86 21.56
CA LYS A 98 -1.58 -2.22 20.20
C LYS A 98 -1.13 -1.15 19.20
N LEU A 99 -1.32 0.12 19.53
CA LEU A 99 -0.78 1.24 18.74
C LEU A 99 0.73 1.17 18.60
N ALA A 100 1.46 0.86 19.67
CA ALA A 100 2.92 0.71 19.65
C ALA A 100 3.37 -0.40 18.70
N ALA A 101 2.70 -1.56 18.75
CA ALA A 101 2.98 -2.66 17.83
C ALA A 101 2.77 -2.24 16.36
N GLN A 102 1.66 -1.55 16.08
CA GLN A 102 1.30 -1.16 14.70
C GLN A 102 2.18 -0.02 14.16
N ALA A 103 2.57 0.93 15.02
CA ALA A 103 3.58 1.94 14.69
C ALA A 103 4.95 1.30 14.40
N GLY A 104 5.32 0.25 15.14
CA GLY A 104 6.53 -0.53 14.89
C GLY A 104 6.49 -1.28 13.55
N VAL A 105 5.34 -1.86 13.17
CA VAL A 105 5.16 -2.48 11.85
C VAL A 105 5.34 -1.45 10.74
N LEU A 106 4.75 -0.25 10.84
CA LEU A 106 4.99 0.81 9.86
C LEU A 106 6.46 1.21 9.76
N ASN A 107 7.19 1.24 10.88
CA ASN A 107 8.61 1.56 10.88
C ASN A 107 9.42 0.51 10.11
N TYR A 108 9.12 -0.77 10.35
CA TYR A 108 9.72 -1.87 9.60
C TYR A 108 9.42 -1.78 8.10
N LEU A 109 8.16 -1.54 7.73
CA LEU A 109 7.74 -1.42 6.33
C LEU A 109 8.38 -0.21 5.64
N ALA A 110 8.51 0.93 6.33
CA ALA A 110 9.25 2.09 5.83
C ALA A 110 10.72 1.76 5.54
N GLY A 111 11.34 0.90 6.36
CA GLY A 111 12.68 0.37 6.11
C GLY A 111 12.76 -0.44 4.82
N LEU A 112 11.76 -1.27 4.53
CA LEU A 112 11.70 -2.02 3.26
C LEU A 112 11.54 -1.10 2.04
N LEU A 113 10.82 0.02 2.16
CA LEU A 113 10.73 1.01 1.09
C LEU A 113 12.12 1.59 0.72
N ALA A 114 13.06 1.59 1.66
CA ALA A 114 14.44 2.00 1.43
C ALA A 114 15.30 0.87 0.85
N SER A 115 15.28 -0.31 1.48
CA SER A 115 16.18 -1.42 1.13
C SER A 115 15.83 -2.07 -0.19
N GLU A 116 14.53 -2.15 -0.52
CA GLU A 116 14.02 -2.87 -1.70
C GLU A 116 13.81 -1.95 -2.91
N ALA A 117 14.11 -0.65 -2.76
CA ALA A 117 14.03 0.30 -3.85
C ALA A 117 14.99 -0.08 -4.99
N THR A 118 14.54 0.12 -6.23
CA THR A 118 15.38 -0.14 -7.40
C THR A 118 16.63 0.75 -7.38
N ALA A 119 17.73 0.30 -7.99
CA ALA A 119 18.96 1.10 -8.07
C ALA A 119 18.75 2.48 -8.72
N ALA A 120 17.81 2.57 -9.67
CA ALA A 120 17.42 3.83 -10.29
C ALA A 120 16.74 4.77 -9.28
N ALA A 121 15.78 4.26 -8.49
CA ALA A 121 15.13 5.03 -7.43
C ALA A 121 16.13 5.46 -6.35
N GLN A 122 16.99 4.55 -5.88
CA GLN A 122 18.02 4.83 -4.89
C GLN A 122 19.04 5.89 -5.34
N SER A 123 19.23 6.07 -6.65
CA SER A 123 20.09 7.10 -7.22
C SER A 123 19.40 8.46 -7.37
N SER A 124 18.07 8.50 -7.29
CA SER A 124 17.27 9.72 -7.44
C SER A 124 17.29 10.59 -6.16
N PRO A 125 17.69 11.87 -6.25
CA PRO A 125 17.57 12.80 -5.13
C PRO A 125 16.11 13.02 -4.69
N GLU A 126 15.18 13.10 -5.65
CA GLU A 126 13.74 13.26 -5.38
C GLU A 126 13.19 12.06 -4.60
N PHE A 127 13.60 10.84 -4.95
CA PHE A 127 13.22 9.63 -4.22
C PHE A 127 13.70 9.70 -2.77
N LYS A 128 14.98 10.06 -2.54
CA LYS A 128 15.55 10.16 -1.18
C LYS A 128 14.81 11.19 -0.32
N GLU A 129 14.43 12.32 -0.92
CA GLU A 129 13.66 13.35 -0.23
C GLU A 129 12.27 12.85 0.17
N LEU A 130 11.54 12.25 -0.77
CA LEU A 130 10.18 11.73 -0.55
C LEU A 130 10.18 10.58 0.46
N LEU A 131 11.10 9.61 0.31
CA LEU A 131 11.26 8.52 1.26
C LEU A 131 11.64 9.04 2.65
N GLY A 132 12.55 10.02 2.73
CA GLY A 132 12.91 10.64 4.00
C GLY A 132 11.72 11.31 4.69
N ALA A 133 10.77 11.87 3.94
CA ALA A 133 9.53 12.40 4.50
C ALA A 133 8.62 11.29 5.07
N VAL A 134 8.52 10.15 4.39
CA VAL A 134 7.81 8.96 4.91
C VAL A 134 8.45 8.49 6.21
N THR A 135 9.77 8.26 6.22
CA THR A 135 10.52 7.82 7.40
C THR A 135 10.29 8.75 8.60
N ARG A 136 10.47 10.07 8.42
CA ARG A 136 10.25 11.05 9.50
C ARG A 136 8.82 11.04 10.05
N SER A 137 7.81 10.81 9.21
CA SER A 137 6.42 10.75 9.66
C SER A 137 6.15 9.53 10.56
N VAL A 138 6.78 8.39 10.24
CA VAL A 138 6.66 7.17 11.04
C VAL A 138 7.49 7.24 12.31
N GLU A 139 8.68 7.85 12.26
CA GLU A 139 9.49 8.14 13.44
C GLU A 139 8.75 9.05 14.42
N ALA A 140 8.08 10.09 13.92
CA ALA A 140 7.26 10.99 14.75
C ALA A 140 6.10 10.24 15.44
N LEU A 141 5.44 9.32 14.73
CA LEU A 141 4.42 8.44 15.31
C LEU A 141 5.00 7.54 16.41
N ASN A 142 6.12 6.87 16.13
CA ASN A 142 6.77 5.98 17.11
C ASN A 142 7.22 6.76 18.35
N ALA A 143 7.78 7.96 18.18
CA ALA A 143 8.16 8.84 19.28
C ALA A 143 6.95 9.29 20.10
N ALA A 144 5.83 9.65 19.45
CA ALA A 144 4.60 10.03 20.14
C ALA A 144 4.01 8.86 20.95
N VAL A 145 4.02 7.65 20.38
CA VAL A 145 3.56 6.44 21.09
C VAL A 145 4.46 6.10 22.26
N ALA A 146 5.78 6.19 22.10
CA ALA A 146 6.74 5.97 23.18
C ALA A 146 6.60 6.98 24.32
N ALA A 147 6.25 8.23 24.01
CA ALA A 147 5.97 9.27 25.00
C ALA A 147 4.62 9.10 25.71
N GLY A 148 3.71 8.28 25.16
CA GLY A 148 2.36 8.09 25.70
C GLY A 148 1.44 9.33 25.59
N ASP A 149 1.86 10.36 24.85
CA ASP A 149 1.10 11.60 24.67
C ASP A 149 0.00 11.37 23.63
N ARG A 150 -1.24 11.24 24.11
CA ARG A 150 -2.40 10.92 23.27
C ARG A 150 -2.66 11.98 22.20
N ALA A 151 -2.45 13.26 22.48
CA ALA A 151 -2.67 14.33 21.52
C ALA A 151 -1.60 14.31 20.41
N LEU A 152 -0.34 14.03 20.78
CA LEU A 152 0.72 13.84 19.80
C LEU A 152 0.52 12.58 18.95
N ILE A 153 0.02 11.49 19.55
CA ILE A 153 -0.28 10.25 18.82
C ILE A 153 -1.38 10.51 17.78
N GLU A 154 -2.49 11.13 18.18
CA GLU A 154 -3.60 11.45 17.27
C GLU A 154 -3.13 12.33 16.10
N LYS A 155 -2.35 13.38 16.40
CA LYS A 155 -1.75 14.23 15.38
C LYS A 155 -0.83 13.44 14.45
N ALA A 156 0.03 12.58 14.99
CA ALA A 156 0.98 11.81 14.20
C ALA A 156 0.30 10.77 13.30
N ILE A 157 -0.77 10.11 13.77
CA ILE A 157 -1.61 9.22 12.95
C ILE A 157 -2.13 9.99 11.74
N GLY A 158 -2.68 11.19 11.93
CA GLY A 158 -3.19 12.01 10.81
C GLY A 158 -2.12 12.47 9.80
N GLN A 159 -0.83 12.33 10.11
CA GLN A 159 0.28 12.86 9.31
C GLN A 159 1.03 11.81 8.49
N VAL A 160 0.78 10.51 8.68
CA VAL A 160 1.51 9.45 7.95
C VAL A 160 1.11 9.34 6.46
N LYS A 161 -0.14 9.71 6.12
CA LYS A 161 -0.68 9.51 4.76
C LYS A 161 -0.03 10.37 3.69
N ALA A 162 0.05 11.68 3.94
CA ALA A 162 0.45 12.63 2.91
C ALA A 162 1.88 12.42 2.36
N PRO A 163 2.91 12.12 3.19
CA PRO A 163 4.24 11.78 2.68
C PRO A 163 4.22 10.53 1.80
N TYR A 164 3.51 9.48 2.22
CA TYR A 164 3.42 8.24 1.45
C TYR A 164 2.72 8.45 0.11
N SER A 165 1.59 9.14 0.07
CA SER A 165 0.87 9.42 -1.19
C SER A 165 1.76 10.14 -2.21
N LYS A 166 2.61 11.07 -1.76
CA LYS A 166 3.56 11.78 -2.65
C LYS A 166 4.64 10.85 -3.20
N LEU A 167 5.20 9.98 -2.36
CA LEU A 167 6.15 8.95 -2.80
C LEU A 167 5.50 8.00 -3.81
N PHE A 168 4.31 7.49 -3.49
CA PHE A 168 3.58 6.53 -4.31
C PHE A 168 3.23 7.06 -5.70
N ILE A 169 2.77 8.32 -5.82
CA ILE A 169 2.45 8.92 -7.12
C ILE A 169 3.64 8.90 -8.10
N LYS A 170 4.87 8.94 -7.58
CA LYS A 170 6.10 9.04 -8.39
C LYS A 170 6.82 7.70 -8.56
N PHE A 171 6.77 6.85 -7.54
CA PHE A 171 7.62 5.65 -7.44
C PHE A 171 6.86 4.37 -7.08
N GLY A 172 5.52 4.42 -6.97
CA GLY A 172 4.64 3.30 -6.62
C GLY A 172 4.26 2.39 -7.79
#